data_AF-A0A7C0YRV9-F1
#
_entry.id   AF-A0A7C0YRV9-F1
#
_cell.length_a   1.000
_cell.length_b   1.000
_cell.length_c   1.000
_cell.angle_alpha   90.00
_cell.angle_beta   90.00
_cell.angle_gamma   90.00
#
_symmetry.space_group_name_H-M   'P 1'
#
loop_
_entity.id
_entity.type
_entity.pdbx_description
1 polymer ?
#
loop_
_entity_poly.entity_id
_entity_poly.type
_entity_poly.pdbx_seq_one_letter_code
_entity_poly.pdbx_strand_id
1 'polypeptide(L)'
;MQKMNFKLEEDEKTIQINKVTFNVYQCSFQKVKIPFPFASLLLKEATRDSAEKLFAKTIKFTSDPKIQEHIFLLATAKGIAAAEKFIENNMKNRPSNKPKIYQAYNENFICEIKPSPKKISVATNKFAVELTTDFDVTPLNLPLNLYIPGNEPYPTKLTREEFRKLKENLMEFSKLAEKLAVLERVTSTRIAKIIKAFLKNPEKGWQEYKKAASDETTRNKREELYFKLMRDRYVPVKNGAVVLLYGAIYYVTDNGEVYRFPSWKTTERKKFLLQASNGKIELNRLDNKIPKRRLPLIAQIIGKYKPELAVVLTP
;
A
#
# COMPACT_ATOMS: atom_id res chain seq x y z
N MET A 1 50.55 -20.93 -11.84
CA MET A 1 50.19 -19.56 -11.39
C MET A 1 49.88 -18.72 -12.62
N GLN A 2 48.61 -18.46 -12.91
CA GLN A 2 48.23 -17.48 -13.94
C GLN A 2 47.93 -16.14 -13.24
N LYS A 3 48.74 -15.12 -13.57
CA LYS A 3 48.49 -13.73 -13.21
C LYS A 3 47.31 -13.24 -14.05
N MET A 4 46.23 -12.81 -13.41
CA MET A 4 45.21 -11.99 -14.06
C MET A 4 45.58 -10.51 -13.89
N ASN A 5 45.73 -9.80 -15.02
CA ASN A 5 45.89 -8.35 -15.05
C ASN A 5 44.52 -7.68 -15.00
N PHE A 6 44.37 -6.68 -14.14
CA PHE A 6 43.13 -5.91 -13.97
C PHE A 6 43.28 -4.54 -14.61
N LYS A 7 42.21 -4.05 -15.24
CA LYS A 7 42.10 -2.64 -15.65
C LYS A 7 40.86 -2.05 -14.98
N LEU A 8 41.09 -1.14 -14.04
CA LEU A 8 40.05 -0.33 -13.39
C LEU A 8 39.80 0.90 -14.26
N GLU A 9 38.53 1.19 -14.54
CA GLU A 9 38.10 2.52 -14.91
C GLU A 9 37.25 3.05 -13.76
N GLU A 10 37.79 4.06 -13.09
CA GLU A 10 37.10 4.85 -12.09
C GLU A 10 36.12 5.77 -12.81
N ASP A 11 34.86 5.37 -12.83
CA ASP A 11 33.76 6.31 -12.66
C ASP A 11 32.75 5.64 -11.72
N GLU A 12 32.79 6.16 -10.50
CA GLU A 12 32.09 5.78 -9.27
C GLU A 12 31.21 4.51 -9.30
N LYS A 13 31.68 3.44 -8.60
CA LYS A 13 30.95 2.24 -8.14
C LYS A 13 30.99 0.96 -9.00
N THR A 14 31.95 0.85 -9.93
CA THR A 14 32.11 -0.34 -10.77
C THR A 14 33.54 -0.89 -10.77
N ILE A 15 33.73 -2.21 -10.65
CA ILE A 15 35.02 -2.91 -10.87
C ILE A 15 34.86 -3.87 -12.05
N GLN A 16 35.73 -3.85 -13.04
CA GLN A 16 35.76 -4.88 -14.10
C GLN A 16 36.90 -5.87 -13.86
N ILE A 17 36.59 -7.16 -13.93
CA ILE A 17 37.58 -8.24 -13.93
C ILE A 17 37.29 -9.14 -15.13
N ASN A 18 38.17 -9.12 -16.14
CA ASN A 18 37.95 -9.69 -17.48
C ASN A 18 36.72 -9.08 -18.19
N LYS A 19 36.00 -9.83 -19.03
CA LYS A 19 34.77 -9.38 -19.73
C LYS A 19 33.54 -9.21 -18.79
N VAL A 20 33.74 -9.06 -17.48
CA VAL A 20 32.67 -9.00 -16.47
C VAL A 20 32.77 -7.72 -15.66
N THR A 21 31.66 -6.98 -15.62
CA THR A 21 31.46 -5.70 -14.92
C THR A 21 30.77 -5.91 -13.56
N PHE A 22 31.38 -5.46 -12.46
CA PHE A 22 30.87 -5.55 -11.09
C PHE A 22 30.43 -4.16 -10.60
N ASN A 23 29.12 -3.91 -10.49
CA ASN A 23 28.54 -2.74 -9.78
C ASN A 23 27.99 -3.24 -8.43
N VAL A 24 28.56 -2.87 -7.27
CA VAL A 24 28.53 -3.83 -6.13
C VAL A 24 27.96 -3.28 -4.81
N TYR A 25 26.79 -2.64 -4.82
CA TYR A 25 25.99 -2.45 -3.59
C TYR A 25 24.83 -3.44 -3.47
N GLN A 26 24.57 -4.22 -4.51
CA GLN A 26 23.43 -5.12 -4.56
C GLN A 26 23.72 -6.27 -5.53
N CYS A 27 23.82 -7.50 -5.02
CA CYS A 27 23.77 -8.69 -5.87
C CYS A 27 22.32 -9.04 -6.19
N SER A 28 22.07 -9.47 -7.42
CA SER A 28 20.79 -10.06 -7.79
C SER A 28 20.99 -11.29 -8.66
N PHE A 29 20.09 -12.26 -8.53
CA PHE A 29 19.99 -13.43 -9.38
C PHE A 29 18.53 -13.54 -9.83
N GLN A 30 18.31 -13.61 -11.15
CA GLN A 30 16.96 -13.62 -11.73
C GLN A 30 16.05 -12.48 -11.22
N LYS A 31 16.60 -11.26 -11.10
CA LYS A 31 15.93 -10.04 -10.59
C LYS A 31 15.53 -10.09 -9.10
N VAL A 32 15.95 -11.11 -8.34
CA VAL A 32 15.79 -11.16 -6.89
C VAL A 32 17.09 -10.75 -6.21
N LYS A 33 17.01 -9.85 -5.23
CA LYS A 33 18.18 -9.43 -4.44
C LYS A 33 18.70 -10.61 -3.61
N ILE A 34 20.01 -10.83 -3.64
CA ILE A 34 20.69 -11.86 -2.85
C ILE A 34 21.90 -11.28 -2.10
N PRO A 35 22.28 -11.83 -0.95
CA PRO A 35 23.51 -11.45 -0.26
C PRO A 35 24.77 -11.79 -1.06
N PHE A 36 25.82 -10.96 -0.97
CA PHE A 36 27.14 -11.24 -1.57
C PHE A 36 27.70 -12.62 -1.22
N PRO A 37 27.63 -13.09 0.04
CA PRO A 37 28.11 -14.43 0.38
C PRO A 37 27.41 -15.53 -0.43
N PHE A 38 26.11 -15.39 -0.70
CA PHE A 38 25.35 -16.38 -1.46
C PHE A 38 25.69 -16.34 -2.95
N ALA A 39 25.97 -15.15 -3.50
CA ALA A 39 26.44 -15.01 -4.88
C ALA A 39 27.74 -15.81 -5.13
N SER A 40 28.62 -15.91 -4.14
CA SER A 40 29.84 -16.72 -4.26
C SER A 40 29.56 -18.22 -4.47
N LEU A 41 28.44 -18.75 -3.94
CA LEU A 41 28.04 -20.14 -4.15
C LEU A 41 27.50 -20.37 -5.57
N LEU A 42 26.87 -19.35 -6.16
CA LEU A 42 26.37 -19.39 -7.53
C LEU A 42 27.50 -19.29 -8.57
N LEU A 43 28.60 -18.61 -8.24
CA LEU A 43 29.73 -18.40 -9.15
C LEU A 43 30.72 -19.58 -9.19
N LYS A 44 30.71 -20.45 -8.18
CA LYS A 44 31.60 -21.62 -8.10
C LYS A 44 30.96 -22.83 -8.77
N GLU A 45 31.63 -23.41 -9.75
CA GLU A 45 31.15 -24.57 -10.53
C GLU A 45 30.71 -25.74 -9.63
N ALA A 46 31.51 -26.07 -8.61
CA ALA A 46 31.21 -27.16 -7.67
C ALA A 46 29.93 -26.96 -6.83
N THR A 47 29.47 -25.73 -6.63
CA THR A 47 28.29 -25.43 -5.77
C THR A 47 27.12 -24.81 -6.51
N ARG A 48 27.29 -24.46 -7.78
CA ARG A 48 26.33 -23.68 -8.57
C ARG A 48 24.96 -24.36 -8.66
N ASP A 49 24.91 -25.62 -9.10
CA ASP A 49 23.64 -26.33 -9.29
C ASP A 49 22.82 -26.44 -8.01
N SER A 50 23.50 -26.73 -6.89
CA SER A 50 22.86 -26.82 -5.57
C SER A 50 22.38 -25.45 -5.08
N ALA A 51 23.16 -24.39 -5.33
CA ALA A 51 22.79 -23.03 -4.97
C ALA A 51 21.59 -22.52 -5.82
N GLU A 52 21.54 -22.84 -7.11
CA GLU A 52 20.40 -22.51 -7.98
C GLU A 52 19.13 -23.28 -7.57
N LYS A 53 19.24 -24.56 -7.20
CA LYS A 53 18.13 -25.36 -6.66
C LYS A 53 17.60 -24.77 -5.34
N LEU A 54 18.50 -24.41 -4.42
CA LEU A 54 18.12 -23.77 -3.17
C LEU A 54 17.44 -22.41 -3.43
N PHE A 55 17.99 -21.60 -4.35
CA PHE A 55 17.36 -20.33 -4.75
C PHE A 55 15.91 -20.54 -5.20
N ALA A 56 15.66 -21.46 -6.13
CA ALA A 56 14.32 -21.76 -6.59
C ALA A 56 13.39 -22.26 -5.46
N LYS A 57 13.92 -23.06 -4.53
CA LYS A 57 13.18 -23.55 -3.35
C LYS A 57 12.82 -22.40 -2.40
N THR A 58 13.74 -21.46 -2.17
CA THR A 58 13.53 -20.27 -1.33
C THR A 58 12.44 -19.36 -1.87
N ILE A 59 12.47 -19.04 -3.17
CA ILE A 59 11.45 -18.18 -3.80
C ILE A 59 10.05 -18.83 -3.75
N LYS A 60 9.97 -20.16 -3.88
CA LYS A 60 8.71 -20.90 -3.72
C LYS A 60 8.23 -20.97 -2.27
N PHE A 61 9.16 -20.96 -1.31
CA PHE A 61 8.88 -21.06 0.11
C PHE A 61 8.27 -19.76 0.66
N THR A 62 8.87 -18.62 0.33
CA THR A 62 8.51 -17.32 0.92
C THR A 62 8.59 -16.17 -0.07
N SER A 63 7.62 -15.26 0.03
CA SER A 63 7.64 -13.97 -0.67
C SER A 63 8.26 -12.85 0.19
N ASP A 64 8.65 -13.14 1.43
CA ASP A 64 9.24 -12.18 2.35
C ASP A 64 10.76 -12.04 2.08
N PRO A 65 11.24 -10.90 1.56
CA PRO A 65 12.65 -10.72 1.21
C PRO A 65 13.61 -10.95 2.38
N LYS A 66 13.17 -10.68 3.61
CA LYS A 66 14.02 -10.82 4.81
C LYS A 66 14.22 -12.28 5.16
N ILE A 67 13.18 -13.10 4.99
CA ILE A 67 13.30 -14.55 5.14
C ILE A 67 14.14 -15.15 4.01
N GLN A 68 14.01 -14.65 2.78
CA GLN A 68 14.88 -15.07 1.68
C GLN A 68 16.35 -14.81 2.01
N GLU A 69 16.67 -13.59 2.44
CA GLU A 69 18.02 -13.20 2.87
C GLU A 69 18.52 -14.09 4.02
N HIS A 70 17.71 -14.34 5.04
CA HIS A 70 18.07 -15.23 6.14
C HIS A 70 18.45 -16.65 5.66
N ILE A 71 17.64 -17.23 4.75
CA ILE A 71 17.91 -18.57 4.20
C ILE A 71 19.21 -18.58 3.39
N PHE A 72 19.46 -17.55 2.58
CA PHE A 72 20.69 -17.44 1.81
C PHE A 72 21.93 -17.27 2.69
N LEU A 73 21.84 -16.46 3.74
CA LEU A 73 22.92 -16.32 4.72
C LEU A 73 23.15 -17.63 5.48
N LEU A 74 22.09 -18.33 5.88
CA LEU A 74 22.17 -19.65 6.51
C LEU A 74 22.91 -20.66 5.63
N ALA A 75 22.63 -20.68 4.33
CA ALA A 75 23.31 -21.55 3.37
C ALA A 75 24.81 -21.27 3.30
N THR A 76 25.21 -20.00 3.41
CA THR A 76 26.62 -19.60 3.35
C THR A 76 27.37 -19.89 4.65
N ALA A 77 26.70 -19.72 5.80
CA ALA A 77 27.31 -19.89 7.11
C ALA A 77 27.34 -21.35 7.56
N LYS A 78 26.32 -22.15 7.21
CA LYS A 78 26.12 -23.52 7.70
C LYS A 78 25.94 -24.56 6.59
N GLY A 79 26.08 -24.16 5.33
CA GLY A 79 25.93 -25.02 4.16
C GLY A 79 24.49 -25.11 3.63
N ILE A 80 24.37 -25.45 2.34
CA ILE A 80 23.09 -25.55 1.60
C ILE A 80 22.11 -26.51 2.29
N ALA A 81 22.58 -27.67 2.76
CA ALA A 81 21.75 -28.67 3.42
C ALA A 81 21.07 -28.12 4.70
N ALA A 82 21.74 -27.24 5.45
CA ALA A 82 21.15 -26.62 6.64
C ALA A 82 20.00 -25.67 6.27
N ALA A 83 20.16 -24.91 5.18
CA ALA A 83 19.11 -24.04 4.64
C ALA A 83 17.91 -24.84 4.09
N GLU A 84 18.16 -25.97 3.42
CA GLU A 84 17.10 -26.84 2.93
C GLU A 84 16.29 -27.47 4.08
N LYS A 85 16.98 -27.98 5.11
CA LYS A 85 16.34 -28.51 6.32
C LYS A 85 15.49 -27.45 7.04
N PHE A 86 15.96 -26.20 7.06
CA PHE A 86 15.18 -25.08 7.59
C PHE A 86 13.87 -24.89 6.83
N ILE A 87 13.91 -24.89 5.49
CA ILE A 87 12.70 -24.79 4.65
C ILE A 87 11.75 -25.96 4.94
N GLU A 88 12.25 -27.19 4.94
CA GLU A 88 11.44 -28.40 5.13
C GLU A 88 10.75 -28.44 6.49
N ASN A 89 11.48 -28.12 7.56
CA ASN A 89 10.94 -28.08 8.91
C ASN A 89 9.79 -27.07 9.06
N ASN A 90 9.82 -25.98 8.29
CA ASN A 90 8.83 -24.92 8.35
C ASN A 90 7.72 -25.07 7.31
N MET A 91 7.89 -25.83 6.23
CA MET A 91 6.87 -25.98 5.18
C MET A 91 5.53 -26.54 5.70
N LYS A 92 5.57 -27.41 6.72
CA LYS A 92 4.36 -27.98 7.35
C LYS A 92 3.41 -26.94 7.94
N ASN A 93 3.92 -25.78 8.32
CA ASN A 93 3.16 -24.71 8.96
C ASN A 93 2.66 -23.65 7.98
N ARG A 94 2.92 -23.81 6.67
CA ARG A 94 2.53 -22.84 5.64
C ARG A 94 1.04 -22.52 5.71
N PRO A 95 0.65 -21.23 5.56
CA PRO A 95 -0.75 -20.87 5.55
C PRO A 95 -1.42 -21.45 4.30
N SER A 96 -2.66 -21.90 4.46
CA SER A 96 -3.52 -22.31 3.34
C SER A 96 -4.50 -21.17 3.03
N ASN A 97 -5.57 -21.44 2.28
CA ASN A 97 -6.64 -20.47 2.09
C ASN A 97 -7.39 -20.15 3.42
N LYS A 98 -7.24 -20.98 4.46
CA LYS A 98 -7.80 -20.70 5.78
C LYS A 98 -6.79 -19.88 6.60
N PRO A 99 -7.18 -18.73 7.18
CA PRO A 99 -6.32 -17.94 8.04
C PRO A 99 -5.85 -18.75 9.24
N LYS A 100 -4.59 -18.52 9.62
CA LYS A 100 -3.96 -19.06 10.82
C LYS A 100 -3.31 -17.93 11.61
N ILE A 101 -3.18 -18.15 12.91
CA ILE A 101 -2.43 -17.24 13.78
C ILE A 101 -1.01 -17.79 13.94
N TYR A 102 -0.05 -16.91 13.71
CA TYR A 102 1.38 -17.14 13.85
C TYR A 102 1.94 -16.21 14.90
N GLN A 103 3.08 -16.59 15.48
CA GLN A 103 3.96 -15.63 16.13
C GLN A 103 4.70 -14.85 15.03
N ALA A 104 4.71 -13.52 15.12
CA ALA A 104 5.55 -12.72 14.23
C ALA A 104 7.01 -12.85 14.68
N TYR A 105 7.96 -12.58 13.79
CA TYR A 105 9.37 -12.54 14.16
C TYR A 105 9.81 -11.10 14.42
N ASN A 106 10.76 -10.92 15.34
CA ASN A 106 11.51 -9.69 15.49
C ASN A 106 12.64 -9.70 14.48
N GLU A 107 12.86 -8.55 13.88
CA GLU A 107 14.02 -8.27 13.07
C GLU A 107 15.06 -7.61 13.95
N ASN A 108 16.25 -8.21 14.02
CA ASN A 108 17.42 -7.57 14.59
C ASN A 108 18.38 -7.21 13.45
N PHE A 109 19.29 -6.27 13.70
CA PHE A 109 20.32 -5.81 12.76
C PHE A 109 21.20 -6.92 12.15
N ILE A 110 21.16 -8.15 12.70
CA ILE A 110 22.01 -9.29 12.33
C ILE A 110 21.23 -10.31 11.45
N CYS A 111 20.05 -9.97 10.91
CA CYS A 111 19.22 -10.87 10.09
C CYS A 111 18.90 -12.21 10.78
N GLU A 112 18.87 -12.23 12.11
CA GLU A 112 18.39 -13.37 12.88
C GLU A 112 16.87 -13.32 12.99
N ILE A 113 16.21 -14.39 12.57
CA ILE A 113 14.77 -14.56 12.71
C ILE A 113 14.49 -15.08 14.12
N LYS A 114 14.11 -14.18 15.03
CA LYS A 114 13.74 -14.51 16.41
C LYS A 114 12.24 -14.35 16.62
N PRO A 115 11.56 -15.27 17.31
CA PRO A 115 10.15 -15.08 17.66
C PRO A 115 9.93 -13.78 18.44
N SER A 116 8.92 -13.00 18.07
CA SER A 116 8.53 -11.80 18.78
C SER A 116 7.59 -12.15 19.94
N PRO A 117 7.94 -11.83 21.20
CA PRO A 117 7.09 -12.16 22.34
C PRO A 117 5.79 -11.35 22.38
N LYS A 118 5.71 -10.22 21.66
CA LYS A 118 4.57 -9.30 21.74
C LYS A 118 3.87 -9.05 20.41
N LYS A 119 4.16 -9.88 19.40
CA LYS A 119 3.55 -9.73 18.09
C LYS A 119 3.06 -11.06 17.56
N ILE A 120 1.89 -11.01 16.95
CA ILE A 120 1.32 -12.12 16.19
C ILE A 120 1.07 -11.67 14.76
N SER A 121 0.97 -12.64 13.86
CA SER A 121 0.52 -12.42 12.50
C SER A 121 -0.72 -13.28 12.23
N VAL A 122 -1.76 -12.69 11.65
CA VAL A 122 -2.87 -13.44 11.07
C VAL A 122 -2.61 -13.53 9.58
N ALA A 123 -2.44 -14.75 9.06
CA ALA A 123 -2.04 -14.96 7.68
C ALA A 123 -2.86 -16.04 6.97
N THR A 124 -3.21 -15.74 5.71
CA THR A 124 -3.64 -16.67 4.67
C THR A 124 -2.48 -16.94 3.71
N ASN A 125 -2.69 -17.66 2.61
CA ASN A 125 -1.70 -17.85 1.56
C ASN A 125 -1.46 -16.63 0.66
N LYS A 126 -2.23 -15.54 0.83
CA LYS A 126 -2.12 -14.32 0.01
C LYS A 126 -1.99 -13.03 0.81
N PHE A 127 -2.35 -13.07 2.08
CA PHE A 127 -2.44 -11.88 2.91
C PHE A 127 -1.94 -12.21 4.31
N ALA A 128 -1.19 -11.29 4.89
CA ALA A 128 -0.80 -11.35 6.29
C ALA A 128 -0.93 -9.97 6.92
N VAL A 129 -1.31 -9.95 8.20
CA VAL A 129 -1.36 -8.72 8.99
C VAL A 129 -0.74 -8.95 10.36
N GLU A 130 0.07 -8.00 10.81
CA GLU A 130 0.64 -8.03 12.15
C GLU A 130 -0.24 -7.30 13.18
N LEU A 131 -0.26 -7.85 14.39
CA LEU A 131 -0.94 -7.26 15.55
C LEU A 131 0.01 -7.30 16.74
N THR A 132 -0.02 -6.27 17.56
CA THR A 132 0.74 -6.23 18.82
C THR A 132 -0.13 -6.78 19.95
N THR A 133 0.47 -7.44 20.93
CA THR A 133 -0.19 -7.92 22.15
C THR A 133 0.34 -7.17 23.37
N ASP A 134 -0.49 -7.05 24.42
CA ASP A 134 -0.06 -6.55 25.73
C ASP A 134 0.56 -7.65 26.62
N PHE A 135 0.43 -8.91 26.20
CA PHE A 135 0.93 -10.10 26.89
C PHE A 135 1.96 -10.86 26.04
N ASP A 136 2.78 -11.69 26.69
CA ASP A 136 3.75 -12.56 26.01
C ASP A 136 3.06 -13.75 25.32
N VAL A 137 3.26 -13.89 24.01
CA VAL A 137 2.69 -14.94 23.18
C VAL A 137 3.57 -16.17 23.06
N THR A 138 4.83 -16.11 23.52
CA THR A 138 5.78 -17.24 23.45
C THR A 138 5.24 -18.53 24.09
N PRO A 139 4.56 -18.48 25.26
CA PRO A 139 3.98 -19.69 25.87
C PRO A 139 2.87 -20.34 25.03
N LEU A 140 2.34 -19.66 24.01
CA LEU A 140 1.30 -20.20 23.13
C LEU A 140 1.85 -21.15 22.06
N ASN A 141 3.17 -21.23 21.91
CA ASN A 141 3.86 -22.10 20.94
C ASN A 141 3.28 -22.01 19.52
N LEU A 142 2.99 -20.78 19.07
CA LEU A 142 2.47 -20.52 17.74
C LEU A 142 3.59 -20.71 16.70
N PRO A 143 3.31 -21.24 15.50
CA PRO A 143 4.30 -21.28 14.43
C PRO A 143 4.72 -19.87 14.02
N LEU A 144 5.94 -19.72 13.49
CA LEU A 144 6.39 -18.44 12.93
C LEU A 144 5.79 -18.18 11.55
N ASN A 145 5.39 -16.94 11.26
CA ASN A 145 5.05 -16.55 9.91
C ASN A 145 6.34 -16.25 9.13
N LEU A 146 6.76 -17.19 8.28
CA LEU A 146 7.99 -17.09 7.48
C LEU A 146 7.69 -16.94 5.98
N TYR A 147 6.42 -16.85 5.58
CA TYR A 147 6.00 -17.12 4.19
C TYR A 147 5.56 -15.86 3.44
N ILE A 148 4.85 -14.98 4.14
CA ILE A 148 4.24 -13.78 3.57
C ILE A 148 4.54 -12.63 4.51
N PRO A 149 5.12 -11.53 4.00
CA PRO A 149 5.37 -10.36 4.81
C PRO A 149 4.03 -9.84 5.35
N GLY A 150 3.99 -9.58 6.66
CA GLY A 150 2.84 -8.92 7.25
C GLY A 150 2.74 -7.49 6.76
N ASN A 151 1.53 -7.04 6.44
CA ASN A 151 1.28 -5.60 6.35
C ASN A 151 1.65 -4.93 7.67
N GLU A 152 1.96 -3.62 7.59
CA GLU A 152 2.34 -2.82 8.76
C GLU A 152 1.42 -3.13 9.95
N PRO A 153 1.99 -3.30 11.16
CA PRO A 153 1.21 -3.70 12.31
C PRO A 153 0.11 -2.69 12.54
N TYR A 154 -1.14 -3.17 12.61
CA TYR A 154 -2.23 -2.30 13.01
C TYR A 154 -1.92 -1.76 14.42
N PRO A 155 -2.17 -0.47 14.70
CA PRO A 155 -1.78 0.17 15.95
C PRO A 155 -2.76 -0.20 17.09
N THR A 156 -2.99 -1.50 17.25
CA THR A 156 -3.87 -2.09 18.25
C THR A 156 -3.03 -3.05 19.07
N LYS A 157 -2.95 -2.79 20.38
CA LYS A 157 -2.44 -3.76 21.36
C LYS A 157 -3.60 -4.61 21.83
N LEU A 158 -3.53 -5.91 21.55
CA LEU A 158 -4.53 -6.89 21.93
C LEU A 158 -4.33 -7.31 23.37
N THR A 159 -5.42 -7.31 24.14
CA THR A 159 -5.48 -7.99 25.44
C THR A 159 -5.61 -9.50 25.27
N ARG A 160 -5.40 -10.29 26.33
CA ARG A 160 -5.65 -11.75 26.30
C ARG A 160 -7.08 -12.10 25.88
N GLU A 161 -8.05 -11.35 26.37
CA GLU A 161 -9.47 -11.55 26.04
C GLU A 161 -9.76 -11.20 24.57
N GLU A 162 -9.19 -10.11 24.07
CA GLU A 162 -9.31 -9.74 22.66
C GLU A 162 -8.64 -10.76 21.73
N PHE A 163 -7.51 -11.34 22.15
CA PHE A 163 -6.86 -12.43 21.44
C PHE A 163 -7.71 -13.71 21.42
N ARG A 164 -8.41 -14.04 22.51
CA ARG A 164 -9.37 -15.16 22.54
C ARG A 164 -10.50 -14.93 21.55
N LYS A 165 -11.09 -13.73 21.54
CA LYS A 165 -12.16 -13.36 20.60
C LYS A 165 -11.68 -13.34 19.15
N LEU A 166 -10.43 -12.93 18.90
CA LEU A 166 -9.78 -13.04 17.60
C LEU A 166 -9.72 -14.49 17.12
N LYS A 167 -9.33 -15.44 17.99
CA LYS A 167 -9.31 -16.87 17.66
C LYS A 167 -10.70 -17.39 17.27
N GLU A 168 -11.72 -17.03 18.05
CA GLU A 168 -13.11 -17.44 17.80
C GLU A 168 -13.66 -16.89 16.47
N ASN A 169 -13.21 -15.70 16.06
CA ASN A 169 -13.70 -15.00 14.87
C ASN A 169 -12.64 -14.90 13.75
N LEU A 170 -11.67 -15.82 13.71
CA LEU A 170 -10.46 -15.68 12.89
C LEU A 170 -10.75 -15.53 11.39
N MET A 171 -11.68 -16.32 10.87
CA MET A 171 -12.12 -16.25 9.46
C MET A 171 -12.65 -14.87 9.10
N GLU A 172 -13.55 -14.35 9.94
CA GLU A 172 -14.23 -13.09 9.69
C GLU A 172 -13.32 -11.88 9.92
N PHE A 173 -12.44 -11.98 10.91
CA PHE A 173 -11.37 -11.01 11.13
C PHE A 173 -10.44 -10.92 9.93
N SER A 174 -10.02 -12.05 9.35
CA SER A 174 -9.14 -12.05 8.16
C SER A 174 -9.78 -11.29 7.00
N LYS A 175 -11.08 -11.50 6.73
CA LYS A 175 -11.80 -10.76 5.69
C LYS A 175 -11.87 -9.26 5.98
N LEU A 176 -12.11 -8.89 7.24
CA LEU A 176 -12.12 -7.49 7.64
C LEU A 176 -10.74 -6.86 7.46
N ALA A 177 -9.67 -7.55 7.88
CA ALA A 177 -8.30 -7.08 7.76
C ALA A 177 -7.86 -6.90 6.29
N GLU A 178 -8.19 -7.85 5.41
CA GLU A 178 -7.97 -7.74 3.96
C GLU A 178 -8.68 -6.52 3.37
N LYS A 179 -9.95 -6.31 3.76
CA LYS A 179 -10.73 -5.15 3.31
C LYS A 179 -10.24 -3.82 3.88
N LEU A 180 -9.66 -3.81 5.07
CA LEU A 180 -9.05 -2.61 5.66
C LEU A 180 -7.73 -2.27 4.98
N ALA A 181 -6.95 -3.25 4.53
CA ALA A 181 -5.65 -3.02 3.90
C ALA A 181 -5.75 -2.29 2.55
N VAL A 182 -6.89 -2.36 1.87
CA VAL A 182 -7.12 -1.62 0.61
C VAL A 182 -7.58 -0.17 0.84
N LEU A 183 -7.79 0.24 2.09
CA LEU A 183 -8.25 1.58 2.44
C LEU A 183 -7.05 2.52 2.70
N GLU A 184 -6.52 3.10 1.62
CA GLU A 184 -5.31 3.94 1.64
C GLU A 184 -5.41 5.20 2.52
N ARG A 185 -6.63 5.76 2.67
CA ARG A 185 -6.83 7.08 3.31
C ARG A 185 -7.43 6.99 4.71
N VAL A 186 -7.62 5.79 5.23
CA VAL A 186 -8.14 5.58 6.59
C VAL A 186 -6.99 5.69 7.58
N THR A 187 -7.15 6.57 8.58
CA THR A 187 -6.10 6.78 9.58
C THR A 187 -5.90 5.54 10.44
N SER A 188 -4.67 5.35 10.89
CA SER A 188 -4.27 4.24 11.77
C SER A 188 -5.11 4.20 13.06
N THR A 189 -5.46 5.34 13.65
CA THR A 189 -6.39 5.46 14.79
C THR A 189 -7.79 4.93 14.46
N ARG A 190 -8.31 5.21 13.26
CA ARG A 190 -9.63 4.75 12.84
C ARG A 190 -9.62 3.24 12.57
N ILE A 191 -8.55 2.72 11.98
CA ILE A 191 -8.33 1.28 11.83
C ILE A 191 -8.35 0.58 13.19
N ALA A 192 -7.61 1.10 14.18
CA ALA A 192 -7.61 0.55 15.54
C ALA A 192 -9.01 0.57 16.17
N LYS A 193 -9.77 1.65 15.99
CA LYS A 193 -11.16 1.73 16.47
C LYS A 193 -12.04 0.64 15.85
N ILE A 194 -11.91 0.40 14.54
CA ILE A 194 -12.67 -0.63 13.82
C ILE A 194 -12.32 -2.03 14.36
N ILE A 195 -11.02 -2.32 14.53
CA ILE A 195 -10.55 -3.61 15.06
C ILE A 195 -11.04 -3.82 16.49
N LYS A 196 -10.88 -2.82 17.37
CA LYS A 196 -11.39 -2.90 18.76
C LYS A 196 -12.90 -3.09 18.79
N ALA A 197 -13.65 -2.40 17.93
CA ALA A 197 -15.09 -2.58 17.81
C ALA A 197 -15.45 -4.01 17.37
N PHE A 198 -14.76 -4.54 16.35
CA PHE A 198 -14.94 -5.90 15.86
C PHE A 198 -14.68 -6.94 16.96
N LEU A 199 -13.55 -6.82 17.67
CA LEU A 199 -13.20 -7.75 18.73
C LEU A 199 -14.17 -7.67 19.92
N LYS A 200 -14.88 -6.55 20.11
CA LYS A 200 -15.97 -6.47 21.10
C LYS A 200 -17.27 -7.08 20.58
N ASN A 201 -17.63 -6.77 19.33
CA ASN A 201 -18.82 -7.25 18.63
C ASN A 201 -18.54 -7.20 17.11
N PRO A 202 -18.50 -8.34 16.41
CA PRO A 202 -18.18 -8.39 14.98
C PRO A 202 -19.05 -7.49 14.09
N GLU A 203 -20.36 -7.42 14.37
CA GLU A 203 -21.30 -6.59 13.61
C GLU A 203 -20.96 -5.10 13.74
N LYS A 204 -20.64 -4.65 14.96
CA LYS A 204 -20.22 -3.25 15.20
C LYS A 204 -18.93 -2.91 14.46
N GLY A 205 -17.97 -3.85 14.42
CA GLY A 205 -16.75 -3.71 13.62
C GLY A 205 -17.05 -3.49 12.14
N TRP A 206 -17.91 -4.33 11.56
CA TRP A 206 -18.34 -4.20 10.17
C TRP A 206 -19.10 -2.91 9.89
N GLN A 207 -19.93 -2.44 10.81
CA GLN A 207 -20.62 -1.15 10.67
C GLN A 207 -19.63 0.02 10.63
N GLU A 208 -18.62 0.04 11.52
CA GLU A 208 -17.60 1.09 11.50
C GLU A 208 -16.72 1.01 10.24
N TYR A 209 -16.41 -0.20 9.76
CA TYR A 209 -15.76 -0.40 8.45
C TYR A 209 -16.58 0.19 7.29
N LYS A 210 -17.88 -0.12 7.22
CA LYS A 210 -18.76 0.40 6.15
C LYS A 210 -18.78 1.92 6.12
N LYS A 211 -18.79 2.57 7.29
CA LYS A 211 -18.66 4.03 7.38
C LYS A 211 -17.31 4.52 6.85
N ALA A 212 -16.21 3.84 7.22
CA ALA A 212 -14.88 4.20 6.75
C ALA A 212 -14.71 4.05 5.23
N ALA A 213 -15.18 2.93 4.67
CA ALA A 213 -15.15 2.68 3.22
C ALA A 213 -16.02 3.69 2.44
N SER A 214 -17.17 4.07 2.98
CA SER A 214 -18.03 5.11 2.39
C SER A 214 -17.35 6.49 2.41
N ASP A 215 -16.72 6.85 3.53
CA ASP A 215 -15.97 8.10 3.64
C ASP A 215 -14.80 8.15 2.66
N GLU A 216 -14.09 7.04 2.49
CA GLU A 216 -13.00 6.93 1.53
C GLU A 216 -13.48 7.03 0.08
N THR A 217 -14.53 6.32 -0.28
CA THR A 217 -15.17 6.46 -1.61
C THR A 217 -15.53 7.92 -1.89
N THR A 218 -16.10 8.59 -0.88
CA THR A 218 -16.44 10.01 -0.95
C THR A 218 -15.21 10.91 -1.06
N ARG A 219 -14.09 10.57 -0.41
CA ARG A 219 -12.80 11.28 -0.56
C ARG A 219 -12.20 11.04 -1.94
N ASN A 220 -12.21 9.81 -2.44
CA ASN A 220 -11.69 9.45 -3.76
C ASN A 220 -12.44 10.19 -4.86
N LYS A 221 -13.78 10.20 -4.82
CA LYS A 221 -14.59 10.98 -5.76
C LYS A 221 -14.30 12.48 -5.69
N ARG A 222 -14.09 13.03 -4.48
CA ARG A 222 -13.70 14.45 -4.31
C ARG A 222 -12.36 14.77 -4.94
N GLU A 223 -11.36 13.93 -4.70
CA GLU A 223 -10.02 14.10 -5.29
C GLU A 223 -10.07 13.95 -6.81
N GLU A 224 -10.78 12.94 -7.32
CA GLU A 224 -10.95 12.72 -8.76
C GLU A 224 -11.58 13.93 -9.45
N LEU A 225 -12.69 14.44 -8.92
CA LEU A 225 -13.34 15.64 -9.45
C LEU A 225 -12.41 16.86 -9.39
N TYR A 226 -11.63 17.00 -8.32
CA TYR A 226 -10.70 18.10 -8.17
C TYR A 226 -9.53 18.01 -9.14
N PHE A 227 -8.91 16.84 -9.31
CA PHE A 227 -7.86 16.63 -10.29
C PHE A 227 -8.37 16.83 -11.72
N LYS A 228 -9.58 16.35 -12.02
CA LYS A 228 -10.24 16.60 -13.30
C LYS A 228 -10.43 18.10 -13.53
N LEU A 229 -10.92 18.85 -12.54
CA LEU A 229 -11.06 20.30 -12.64
C LEU A 229 -9.71 21.00 -12.87
N MET A 230 -8.66 20.59 -12.17
CA MET A 230 -7.33 21.17 -12.32
C MET A 230 -6.73 20.90 -13.71
N ARG A 231 -6.91 19.69 -14.24
CA ARG A 231 -6.40 19.26 -15.55
C ARG A 231 -7.19 19.87 -16.70
N ASP A 232 -8.51 19.69 -16.69
CA ASP A 232 -9.37 19.99 -17.83
C ASP A 232 -9.90 21.44 -17.77
N ARG A 233 -9.70 22.13 -16.65
CA ARG A 233 -10.25 23.46 -16.32
C ARG A 233 -11.76 23.49 -16.22
N TYR A 234 -12.45 22.37 -16.41
CA TYR A 234 -13.89 22.25 -16.15
C TYR A 234 -14.26 20.83 -15.72
N VAL A 235 -15.42 20.71 -15.08
CA VAL A 235 -16.07 19.45 -14.71
C VAL A 235 -17.57 19.58 -14.95
N PRO A 236 -18.16 18.76 -15.82
CA PRO A 236 -19.61 18.66 -15.95
C PRO A 236 -20.26 18.19 -14.64
N VAL A 237 -21.38 18.80 -14.27
CA VAL A 237 -22.12 18.47 -13.04
C VAL A 237 -23.62 18.40 -13.32
N LYS A 238 -24.38 17.82 -12.38
CA LYS A 238 -25.84 17.73 -12.48
C LYS A 238 -26.41 19.16 -12.41
N ASN A 239 -26.87 19.67 -13.55
CA ASN A 239 -27.43 21.03 -13.78
C ASN A 239 -26.43 22.12 -14.25
N GLY A 240 -25.26 21.73 -14.77
CA GLY A 240 -24.35 22.69 -15.40
C GLY A 240 -22.88 22.23 -15.46
N ALA A 241 -21.96 23.18 -15.29
CA ALA A 241 -20.53 22.91 -15.26
C ALA A 241 -19.81 23.72 -14.19
N VAL A 242 -18.79 23.13 -13.56
CA VAL A 242 -17.85 23.84 -12.70
C VAL A 242 -16.59 24.15 -13.49
N VAL A 243 -16.13 25.40 -13.46
CA VAL A 243 -15.00 25.92 -14.26
C VAL A 243 -13.92 26.49 -13.34
N LEU A 244 -12.66 26.25 -13.70
CA LEU A 244 -11.48 26.81 -13.05
C LEU A 244 -10.85 27.89 -13.93
N LEU A 245 -10.81 29.12 -13.43
CA LEU A 245 -10.18 30.26 -14.10
C LEU A 245 -9.33 31.05 -13.11
N TYR A 246 -8.03 31.21 -13.40
CA TYR A 246 -7.04 31.88 -12.54
C TYR A 246 -7.08 31.44 -11.07
N GLY A 247 -7.25 30.15 -10.84
CA GLY A 247 -7.33 29.58 -9.50
C GLY A 247 -8.66 29.83 -8.78
N ALA A 248 -9.63 30.52 -9.38
CA ALA A 248 -10.99 30.67 -8.86
C ALA A 248 -11.95 29.64 -9.50
N ILE A 249 -12.93 29.19 -8.71
CA ILE A 249 -13.95 28.23 -9.15
C ILE A 249 -15.24 28.99 -9.47
N TYR A 250 -15.80 28.69 -10.64
CA TYR A 250 -17.07 29.21 -11.13
C TYR A 250 -18.03 28.05 -11.34
N TYR A 251 -19.31 28.27 -11.08
CA TYR A 251 -20.38 27.36 -11.44
C TYR A 251 -21.23 28.05 -12.50
N VAL A 252 -21.45 27.36 -13.61
CA VAL A 252 -22.27 27.81 -14.72
C VAL A 252 -23.47 26.90 -14.82
N THR A 253 -24.67 27.46 -14.71
CA THR A 253 -25.92 26.70 -14.84
C THR A 253 -26.18 26.34 -16.29
N ASP A 254 -27.06 25.37 -16.52
CA ASP A 254 -27.54 25.04 -17.88
C ASP A 254 -28.30 26.19 -18.57
N ASN A 255 -28.70 27.23 -17.83
CA ASN A 255 -29.32 28.43 -18.37
C ASN A 255 -28.33 29.57 -18.65
N GLY A 256 -27.02 29.33 -18.45
CA GLY A 256 -25.97 30.33 -18.69
C GLY A 256 -25.74 31.33 -17.55
N GLU A 257 -26.31 31.10 -16.36
CA GLU A 257 -26.00 31.93 -15.19
C GLU A 257 -24.64 31.52 -14.61
N VAL A 258 -23.80 32.51 -14.27
CA VAL A 258 -22.46 32.27 -13.73
C VAL A 258 -22.39 32.74 -12.29
N TYR A 259 -21.96 31.83 -11.43
CA TYR A 259 -21.71 32.06 -10.02
C TYR A 259 -20.24 31.78 -9.70
N ARG A 260 -19.69 32.47 -8.71
CA ARG A 260 -18.33 32.23 -8.22
C ARG A 260 -18.38 31.63 -6.83
N PHE A 261 -17.59 30.58 -6.64
CA PHE A 261 -17.36 30.03 -5.31
C PHE A 261 -16.40 30.94 -4.53
N PRO A 262 -16.80 31.45 -3.35
CA PRO A 262 -16.06 32.53 -2.66
C PRO A 262 -14.75 32.03 -2.01
N SER A 263 -14.65 30.73 -1.70
CA SER A 263 -13.54 30.20 -0.92
C SER A 263 -12.31 29.78 -1.75
N TRP A 264 -11.15 30.09 -1.20
CA TRP A 264 -9.84 29.66 -1.71
C TRP A 264 -9.32 28.37 -1.08
N LYS A 265 -9.94 27.89 0.01
CA LYS A 265 -9.50 26.69 0.71
C LYS A 265 -9.77 25.43 -0.12
N THR A 266 -8.71 24.67 -0.41
CA THR A 266 -8.78 23.43 -1.19
C THR A 266 -9.82 22.44 -0.67
N THR A 267 -9.93 22.27 0.65
CA THR A 267 -10.90 21.36 1.27
C THR A 267 -12.35 21.76 1.00
N GLU A 268 -12.65 23.06 1.01
CA GLU A 268 -13.99 23.58 0.73
C GLU A 268 -14.33 23.47 -0.76
N ARG A 269 -13.35 23.75 -1.64
CA ARG A 269 -13.48 23.56 -3.08
C ARG A 269 -13.79 22.12 -3.48
N LYS A 270 -13.08 21.16 -2.87
CA LYS A 270 -13.33 19.72 -3.05
C LYS A 270 -14.73 19.32 -2.59
N LYS A 271 -15.19 19.85 -1.46
CA LYS A 271 -16.57 19.63 -0.97
C LYS A 271 -17.61 20.21 -1.93
N PHE A 272 -17.40 21.44 -2.40
CA PHE A 272 -18.27 22.11 -3.36
C PHE A 272 -18.39 21.32 -4.67
N LEU A 273 -17.27 20.84 -5.23
CA LEU A 273 -17.28 20.00 -6.43
C LEU A 273 -18.13 18.74 -6.27
N LEU A 274 -18.03 18.06 -5.13
CA LEU A 274 -18.85 16.90 -4.86
C LEU A 274 -20.33 17.27 -4.73
N GLN A 275 -20.66 18.34 -4.01
CA GLN A 275 -22.03 18.86 -3.90
C GLN A 275 -22.61 19.18 -5.28
N ALA A 276 -21.85 19.89 -6.10
CA ALA A 276 -22.19 20.22 -7.47
C ALA A 276 -22.43 18.97 -8.32
N SER A 277 -21.51 18.00 -8.29
CA SER A 277 -21.67 16.73 -9.02
C SER A 277 -22.95 15.96 -8.65
N ASN A 278 -23.43 16.13 -7.42
CA ASN A 278 -24.64 15.49 -6.91
C ASN A 278 -25.90 16.36 -7.05
N GLY A 279 -25.80 17.55 -7.67
CA GLY A 279 -26.92 18.50 -7.86
C GLY A 279 -27.37 19.22 -6.59
N LYS A 280 -26.52 19.29 -5.56
CA LYS A 280 -26.82 19.91 -4.26
C LYS A 280 -26.13 21.26 -4.10
N ILE A 281 -26.36 22.17 -5.04
CA ILE A 281 -25.76 23.51 -5.02
C ILE A 281 -26.70 24.49 -4.34
N GLU A 282 -26.20 25.17 -3.32
CA GLU A 282 -26.91 26.27 -2.65
C GLU A 282 -26.49 27.59 -3.31
N LEU A 283 -27.25 28.07 -4.31
CA LEU A 283 -26.90 29.26 -5.11
C LEU A 283 -26.75 30.53 -4.26
N ASN A 284 -27.50 30.65 -3.16
CA ASN A 284 -27.42 31.75 -2.20
C ASN A 284 -26.06 31.86 -1.48
N ARG A 285 -25.21 30.83 -1.55
CA ARG A 285 -23.86 30.83 -0.98
C ARG A 285 -22.77 31.16 -2.01
N LEU A 286 -23.15 31.53 -3.23
CA LEU A 286 -22.23 31.86 -4.31
C LEU A 286 -22.31 33.34 -4.68
N ASP A 287 -21.21 33.91 -5.16
CA ASP A 287 -21.18 35.28 -5.65
C ASP A 287 -21.75 35.33 -7.07
N ASN A 288 -22.78 36.15 -7.29
CA ASN A 288 -23.37 36.38 -8.61
C ASN A 288 -22.77 37.60 -9.35
N LYS A 289 -21.92 38.40 -8.68
CA LYS A 289 -21.25 39.56 -9.28
C LYS A 289 -19.97 39.15 -9.99
N ILE A 290 -20.12 38.64 -11.22
CA ILE A 290 -18.98 38.22 -12.05
C ILE A 290 -18.52 39.40 -12.94
N PRO A 291 -17.23 39.78 -12.89
CA PRO A 291 -16.71 40.82 -13.78
C PRO A 291 -16.93 40.45 -15.26
N LYS A 292 -17.48 41.36 -16.07
CA LYS A 292 -17.79 41.13 -17.50
C LYS A 292 -16.60 40.53 -18.28
N ARG A 293 -15.38 41.03 -18.02
CA ARG A 293 -14.13 40.51 -18.62
C ARG A 293 -13.86 39.01 -18.41
N ARG A 294 -14.50 38.37 -17.41
CA ARG A 294 -14.32 36.95 -17.11
C ARG A 294 -15.30 36.06 -17.87
N LEU A 295 -16.46 36.58 -18.29
CA LEU A 295 -17.49 35.78 -18.97
C LEU A 295 -16.99 35.18 -20.29
N PRO A 296 -16.26 35.91 -21.17
CA PRO A 296 -15.71 35.32 -22.39
C PRO A 296 -14.69 34.21 -22.13
N LEU A 297 -13.86 34.36 -21.08
CA LEU A 297 -12.87 33.35 -20.72
C LEU A 297 -13.54 32.08 -20.17
N ILE A 298 -14.62 32.24 -19.40
CA ILE A 298 -15.43 31.11 -18.91
C ILE A 298 -16.14 30.43 -20.08
N ALA A 299 -16.71 31.20 -21.00
CA ALA A 299 -17.35 30.72 -22.22
C ALA A 299 -16.39 29.92 -23.10
N GLN A 300 -15.14 30.38 -23.28
CA GLN A 300 -14.11 29.63 -24.02
C GLN A 300 -13.79 28.27 -23.41
N ILE A 301 -13.81 28.16 -22.07
CA ILE A 301 -13.56 26.89 -21.39
C ILE A 301 -14.79 25.96 -21.55
N ILE A 302 -16.00 26.48 -21.34
CA ILE A 302 -17.24 25.68 -21.42
C ILE A 302 -17.58 25.29 -22.85
N GLY A 303 -17.26 26.13 -23.84
CA GLY A 303 -17.58 25.88 -25.25
C GLY A 303 -16.95 24.59 -25.80
N LYS A 304 -15.91 24.06 -25.15
CA LYS A 304 -15.34 22.74 -25.47
C LYS A 304 -16.24 21.57 -25.09
N TYR A 305 -17.15 21.78 -24.14
CA TYR A 305 -18.08 20.78 -23.62
C TYR A 305 -19.50 21.01 -24.12
N LYS A 306 -19.95 22.27 -24.08
CA LYS A 306 -21.32 22.66 -24.39
C LYS A 306 -21.32 23.98 -25.16
N PRO A 307 -21.07 23.94 -26.49
CA PRO A 307 -20.93 25.14 -27.33
C PRO A 307 -22.10 26.12 -27.22
N GLU A 308 -23.32 25.61 -27.07
CA GLU A 308 -24.53 26.41 -26.93
C GLU A 308 -24.51 27.31 -25.68
N LEU A 309 -23.90 26.88 -24.57
CA LEU A 309 -23.72 27.71 -23.38
C LEU A 309 -22.68 28.81 -23.60
N ALA A 310 -21.69 28.59 -24.47
CA ALA A 310 -20.70 29.62 -24.77
C ALA A 310 -21.36 30.81 -25.46
N VAL A 311 -22.29 30.57 -26.39
CA VAL A 311 -23.05 31.63 -27.09
C VAL A 311 -23.87 32.47 -26.10
N VAL A 312 -24.50 31.84 -25.11
CA VAL A 312 -25.29 32.57 -24.08
C VAL A 312 -24.39 33.45 -23.19
N LEU A 313 -23.15 33.01 -22.92
CA LEU A 313 -22.21 33.70 -22.04
C LEU A 313 -21.41 34.82 -22.72
N THR A 314 -21.35 34.80 -24.05
CA THR A 314 -20.78 35.86 -24.89
C THR A 314 -21.83 36.38 -25.87
N PRO A 315 -22.77 37.23 -25.41
CA PRO A 315 -23.63 37.98 -26.31
C PRO A 315 -22.83 38.94 -27.20
#